data_AF-A0A453G6Y8-F1
#
_entry.id   AF-A0A453G6Y8-F1
#
_cell.length_a   1.000
_cell.length_b   1.000
_cell.length_c   1.000
_cell.angle_alpha   90.00
_cell.angle_beta   90.00
_cell.angle_gamma   90.00
#
_symmetry.space_group_name_H-M   'P 1'
#
loop_
_entity.id
_entity.type
_entity.pdbx_description
1 polymer ?
#
loop_
_entity_poly.entity_id
_entity_poly.type
_entity_poly.pdbx_seq_one_letter_code
_entity_poly.pdbx_strand_id
1 'polypeptide(L)'
;KLLDTEYVDVDETTMECIAEQICLLRDHEGSTQFSSKWINWFGNIPDFGIGIVVLHLITEKHLSEIHEAKSAGVGMNMMEVCRKLSRYLMYLLATHPSMLPLNASPEAIFLKDPVELEGIVRDALDVVVSSNRNLLKLEELAYVWARLLIYAAGKSRPERHMEQLGTGGELITFVWMLMYIHGLGDSQWRRIALGNADDRGRRMEEVYAFPS
;
A
#
# COMPACT_ATOMS: atom_id res chain seq x y z
N LYS A 1 0.39 -27.90 12.78
CA LYS A 1 0.82 -26.60 13.34
C LYS A 1 -0.25 -25.60 12.97
N LEU A 2 -1.17 -25.30 13.90
CA LEU A 2 -2.05 -24.14 13.77
C LEU A 2 -1.14 -22.92 13.90
N LEU A 3 -1.01 -22.16 12.82
CA LEU A 3 -0.55 -20.78 12.92
C LEU A 3 -1.79 -19.96 13.27
N ASP A 4 -1.68 -19.16 14.32
CA ASP A 4 -2.69 -18.23 14.80
C ASP A 4 -3.33 -17.48 13.63
N THR A 5 -4.64 -17.71 13.44
CA THR A 5 -5.48 -16.97 12.49
C THR A 5 -5.81 -15.56 12.96
N GLU A 6 -5.09 -15.00 13.95
CA GLU A 6 -5.27 -13.63 14.42
C GLU A 6 -4.92 -12.56 13.37
N TYR A 7 -4.31 -12.95 12.24
CA TYR A 7 -4.08 -12.05 11.09
C TYR A 7 -5.16 -12.13 10.00
N VAL A 8 -6.21 -12.94 10.18
CA VAL A 8 -7.22 -13.22 9.13
C VAL A 8 -8.49 -12.37 9.25
N ASP A 9 -8.73 -11.69 10.39
CA ASP A 9 -9.92 -10.85 10.56
C ASP A 9 -9.62 -9.40 10.13
N VAL A 10 -9.57 -9.19 8.81
CA VAL A 10 -9.61 -7.86 8.24
C VAL A 10 -11.01 -7.32 8.48
N ASP A 11 -11.12 -6.33 9.36
CA ASP A 11 -12.42 -5.79 9.74
C ASP A 11 -13.14 -5.12 8.55
N GLU A 12 -14.44 -4.96 8.72
CA GLU A 12 -15.32 -4.30 7.74
C GLU A 12 -14.76 -2.95 7.32
N THR A 13 -14.26 -2.14 8.26
CA THR A 13 -13.72 -0.81 7.99
C THR A 13 -12.48 -0.83 7.09
N THR A 14 -11.60 -1.82 7.24
CA THR A 14 -10.42 -1.98 6.39
C THR A 14 -10.84 -2.39 4.98
N MET A 15 -11.80 -3.31 4.84
CA MET A 15 -12.32 -3.71 3.54
C MET A 15 -13.09 -2.58 2.84
N GLU A 16 -13.88 -1.79 3.58
CA GLU A 16 -14.56 -0.59 3.07
C GLU A 16 -13.56 0.42 2.52
N CYS A 17 -12.48 0.70 3.27
CA CYS A 17 -11.40 1.59 2.82
C CYS A 17 -10.78 1.08 1.51
N ILE A 18 -10.47 -0.22 1.40
CA ILE A 18 -9.92 -0.79 0.17
C ILE A 18 -10.93 -0.69 -0.99
N ALA A 19 -12.19 -1.07 -0.76
CA ALA A 19 -13.23 -1.06 -1.79
C ALA A 19 -13.51 0.34 -2.32
N GLU A 20 -13.53 1.35 -1.44
CA GLU A 20 -13.63 2.76 -1.80
C GLU A 20 -12.48 3.16 -2.74
N GLN A 21 -11.24 2.80 -2.39
CA GLN A 21 -10.07 3.12 -3.21
C GLN A 21 -10.07 2.43 -4.57
N ILE A 22 -10.60 1.20 -4.66
CA ILE A 22 -10.80 0.50 -5.94
C ILE A 22 -11.85 1.22 -6.80
N CYS A 23 -12.94 1.70 -6.20
CA CYS A 23 -13.98 2.43 -6.92
C CYS A 23 -13.44 3.76 -7.46
N LEU A 24 -12.71 4.52 -6.63
CA LEU A 24 -12.04 5.75 -7.05
C LEU A 24 -11.09 5.51 -8.24
N LEU A 25 -10.27 4.44 -8.18
CA LEU A 25 -9.40 4.05 -9.30
C LEU A 25 -10.15 3.73 -10.59
N ARG A 26 -11.25 2.97 -10.48
CA ARG A 26 -12.10 2.60 -11.62
C ARG A 26 -12.70 3.84 -12.29
N ASP A 27 -13.16 4.79 -11.49
CA ASP A 27 -13.88 5.96 -11.99
C ASP A 27 -12.93 7.10 -12.40
N HIS A 28 -11.61 6.87 -12.34
CA HIS A 28 -10.56 7.87 -12.57
C HIS A 28 -10.64 9.07 -11.61
N GLU A 29 -11.15 8.83 -10.40
CA GLU A 29 -11.27 9.80 -9.32
C GLU A 29 -10.12 9.60 -8.30
N GLY A 30 -9.72 10.67 -7.60
CA GLY A 30 -8.74 10.59 -6.50
C GLY A 30 -7.38 11.26 -6.71
N SER A 31 -7.17 12.05 -7.78
CA SER A 31 -5.95 12.87 -7.95
C SER A 31 -5.74 13.90 -6.85
N THR A 32 -6.81 14.34 -6.17
CA THR A 32 -6.74 15.31 -5.07
C THR A 32 -6.56 14.68 -3.69
N GLN A 33 -6.58 13.34 -3.58
CA GLN A 33 -6.52 12.64 -2.29
C GLN A 33 -5.10 12.51 -1.75
N PHE A 34 -4.09 12.58 -2.62
CA PHE A 34 -2.69 12.42 -2.25
C PHE A 34 -1.91 13.69 -2.50
N SER A 35 -1.06 14.06 -1.56
CA SER A 35 -0.02 15.06 -1.82
C SER A 35 0.83 14.64 -3.03
N SER A 36 1.16 15.59 -3.92
CA SER A 36 2.07 15.35 -5.06
C SER A 36 3.44 14.82 -4.62
N LYS A 37 3.79 15.01 -3.34
CA LYS A 37 4.97 14.44 -2.71
C LYS A 37 4.97 12.90 -2.70
N TRP A 38 3.80 12.25 -2.51
CA TRP A 38 3.71 10.78 -2.56
C TRP A 38 4.03 10.24 -3.94
N ILE A 39 3.51 10.89 -4.98
CA ILE A 39 3.75 10.53 -6.39
C ILE A 39 5.25 10.59 -6.68
N ASN A 40 5.90 11.70 -6.29
CA ASN A 40 7.33 11.88 -6.49
C ASN A 40 8.15 10.85 -5.70
N TRP A 41 7.77 10.56 -4.46
CA TRP A 41 8.49 9.59 -3.65
C TRP A 41 8.40 8.19 -4.24
N PHE A 42 7.19 7.69 -4.52
CA PHE A 42 6.98 6.37 -5.13
C PHE A 42 7.51 6.26 -6.56
N GLY A 43 7.60 7.36 -7.30
CA GLY A 43 8.25 7.39 -8.61
C GLY A 43 9.77 7.18 -8.55
N ASN A 44 10.39 7.40 -7.40
CA ASN A 44 11.85 7.36 -7.23
C ASN A 44 12.33 6.25 -6.27
N ILE A 45 11.43 5.44 -5.70
CA ILE A 45 11.87 4.33 -4.83
C ILE A 45 12.62 3.26 -5.65
N PRO A 46 13.75 2.75 -5.15
CA PRO A 46 14.57 1.78 -5.88
C PRO A 46 13.91 0.40 -6.00
N ASP A 47 13.11 0.01 -5.01
CA ASP A 47 12.37 -1.25 -4.99
C ASP A 47 11.07 -1.07 -4.19
N PHE A 48 10.00 -1.73 -4.63
CA PHE A 48 8.70 -1.67 -3.97
C PHE A 48 8.75 -2.14 -2.51
N GLY A 49 9.51 -3.21 -2.22
CA GLY A 49 9.68 -3.72 -0.86
C GLY A 49 10.47 -2.77 0.04
N ILE A 50 11.42 -2.00 -0.51
CA ILE A 50 12.09 -0.92 0.25
C ILE A 50 11.06 0.16 0.62
N GLY A 51 10.17 0.51 -0.31
CA GLY A 51 9.05 1.40 -0.04
C GLY A 51 8.17 0.92 1.12
N ILE A 52 7.82 -0.37 1.15
CA ILE A 52 7.06 -1.00 2.26
C ILE A 52 7.80 -0.83 3.59
N VAL A 53 9.09 -1.22 3.65
CA VAL A 53 9.87 -1.16 4.90
C VAL A 53 9.97 0.27 5.42
N VAL A 54 10.35 1.23 4.56
CA VAL A 54 10.51 2.64 4.96
C VAL A 54 9.18 3.22 5.43
N LEU A 55 8.11 3.00 4.68
CA LEU A 55 6.79 3.53 5.05
C LEU A 55 6.27 2.89 6.34
N HIS A 56 6.54 1.61 6.57
CA HIS A 56 6.17 0.90 7.79
C HIS A 56 6.86 1.50 9.02
N LEU A 57 8.18 1.74 8.95
CA LEU A 57 8.94 2.38 10.02
C LEU A 57 8.40 3.77 10.35
N ILE A 58 8.07 4.57 9.33
CA ILE A 58 7.51 5.90 9.52
C ILE A 58 6.10 5.81 10.10
N THR A 59 5.28 4.85 9.64
CA THR A 59 3.92 4.62 10.15
C THR A 59 3.95 4.26 11.63
N GLU A 60 4.78 3.30 12.05
CA GLU A 60 4.87 2.90 13.46
C GLU A 60 5.37 4.07 14.35
N LYS A 61 6.36 4.84 13.88
CA LYS A 61 6.83 6.04 14.59
C LYS A 61 5.74 7.11 14.70
N HIS A 62 5.02 7.37 13.62
CA HIS A 62 3.95 8.37 13.61
C HIS A 62 2.80 7.97 14.55
N LEU A 63 2.42 6.69 14.53
CA LEU A 63 1.38 6.16 15.40
C LEU A 63 1.80 6.15 16.88
N SER A 64 3.08 5.95 17.21
CA SER A 64 3.56 6.04 18.59
C SER A 64 3.50 7.47 19.13
N GLU A 65 3.86 8.46 18.31
CA GLU A 65 3.78 9.89 18.67
C GLU A 65 2.32 10.36 18.86
N ILE A 66 1.36 9.80 18.10
CA ILE A 66 -0.08 10.11 18.25
C ILE A 66 -0.68 9.46 19.49
N HIS A 67 -0.28 8.23 19.81
CA HIS A 67 -0.78 7.50 20.98
C HIS A 67 -0.48 8.24 22.30
N GLU A 68 0.64 8.98 22.35
CA GLU A 68 0.97 9.87 23.46
C GLU A 68 0.09 11.13 23.51
N ALA A 69 -0.55 11.50 22.39
CA ALA A 69 -1.16 12.82 22.19
C ALA A 69 -2.70 12.89 22.32
N LYS A 70 -3.49 11.80 22.21
CA LYS A 70 -4.97 11.87 22.36
C LYS A 70 -5.68 10.52 22.59
N SER A 71 -6.50 10.46 23.66
CA SER A 71 -7.57 9.46 23.85
C SER A 71 -8.89 9.93 23.24
N ALA A 72 -9.59 9.02 22.54
CA ALA A 72 -10.98 9.07 22.09
C ALA A 72 -11.36 10.09 20.99
N GLY A 73 -11.63 9.59 19.77
CA GLY A 73 -12.32 10.31 18.70
C GLY A 73 -12.05 9.72 17.30
N VAL A 74 -12.97 9.97 16.36
CA VAL A 74 -13.13 9.45 14.97
C VAL A 74 -11.87 9.10 14.16
N GLY A 75 -10.67 9.62 14.49
CA GLY A 75 -9.40 9.18 13.88
C GLY A 75 -8.91 7.78 14.30
N MET A 76 -9.54 7.12 15.28
CA MET A 76 -9.14 5.77 15.74
C MET A 76 -9.31 4.70 14.67
N ASN A 77 -10.35 4.78 13.85
CA ASN A 77 -10.59 3.79 12.80
C ASN A 77 -9.51 3.84 11.71
N MET A 78 -9.13 5.02 11.22
CA MET A 78 -8.10 5.17 10.20
C MET A 78 -6.69 4.86 10.74
N MET A 79 -6.42 5.12 12.02
CA MET A 79 -5.19 4.62 12.67
C MET A 79 -5.12 3.10 12.62
N GLU A 80 -6.23 2.43 12.91
CA GLU A 80 -6.29 0.98 12.93
C GLU A 80 -6.17 0.39 11.52
N VAL A 81 -6.91 0.92 10.56
CA VAL A 81 -6.80 0.55 9.13
C VAL A 81 -5.36 0.72 8.66
N CYS A 82 -4.75 1.89 8.88
CA CYS A 82 -3.37 2.17 8.53
C CYS A 82 -2.41 1.15 9.14
N ARG A 83 -2.54 0.86 10.44
CA ARG A 83 -1.70 -0.11 11.14
C ARG A 83 -1.87 -1.53 10.60
N LYS A 84 -3.12 -1.96 10.35
CA LYS A 84 -3.44 -3.29 9.81
C LYS A 84 -2.84 -3.47 8.43
N LEU A 85 -3.08 -2.53 7.51
CA LEU A 85 -2.55 -2.60 6.14
C LEU A 85 -1.02 -2.54 6.10
N SER A 86 -0.41 -1.67 6.92
CA SER A 86 1.04 -1.55 7.03
C SER A 86 1.68 -2.86 7.48
N ARG A 87 1.16 -3.48 8.55
CA ARG A 87 1.63 -4.77 9.06
C ARG A 87 1.36 -5.90 8.08
N TYR A 88 0.22 -5.88 7.39
CA TYR A 88 -0.13 -6.90 6.41
C TYR A 88 0.83 -6.88 5.20
N LEU A 89 1.17 -5.70 4.66
CA LEU A 89 2.13 -5.62 3.57
C LEU A 89 3.55 -6.00 4.02
N MET A 90 3.94 -5.68 5.25
CA MET A 90 5.18 -6.17 5.85
C MET A 90 5.17 -7.70 6.02
N TYR A 91 4.04 -8.27 6.45
CA TYR A 91 3.83 -9.72 6.53
C TYR A 91 3.98 -10.38 5.15
N LEU A 92 3.33 -9.84 4.12
CA LEU A 92 3.46 -10.35 2.75
C LEU A 92 4.91 -10.30 2.26
N LEU A 93 5.64 -9.22 2.56
CA LEU A 93 7.05 -9.10 2.21
C LEU A 93 7.91 -10.19 2.86
N ALA A 94 7.62 -10.53 4.12
CA ALA A 94 8.37 -11.53 4.86
C ALA A 94 7.98 -12.99 4.53
N THR A 95 6.72 -13.25 4.18
CA THR A 95 6.16 -14.62 4.10
C THR A 95 5.72 -15.04 2.71
N HIS A 96 5.28 -14.08 1.89
CA HIS A 96 4.73 -14.31 0.56
C HIS A 96 5.29 -13.32 -0.48
N PRO A 97 6.63 -13.16 -0.59
CA PRO A 97 7.25 -12.11 -1.38
C PRO A 97 6.91 -12.18 -2.88
N SER A 98 6.60 -13.37 -3.38
CA SER A 98 6.16 -13.59 -4.76
C SER A 98 4.77 -13.01 -5.09
N MET A 99 4.01 -12.60 -4.07
CA MET A 99 2.74 -11.88 -4.24
C MET A 99 2.96 -10.37 -4.40
N LEU A 100 4.20 -9.89 -4.26
CA LEU A 100 4.56 -8.49 -4.36
C LEU A 100 5.40 -8.22 -5.62
N PRO A 101 5.28 -7.03 -6.23
CA PRO A 101 6.08 -6.62 -7.38
C PRO A 101 7.50 -6.18 -6.94
N LEU A 102 8.31 -7.13 -6.49
CA LEU A 102 9.69 -6.90 -6.04
C LEU A 102 10.68 -7.06 -7.20
N ASN A 103 11.73 -6.24 -7.21
CA ASN A 103 12.88 -6.38 -8.11
C ASN A 103 14.05 -7.10 -7.40
N ALA A 104 14.16 -6.95 -6.08
CA ALA A 104 15.13 -7.63 -5.23
C ALA A 104 14.50 -8.77 -4.41
N SER A 105 15.33 -9.69 -3.92
CA SER A 105 14.84 -10.70 -2.96
C SER A 105 14.55 -10.06 -1.60
N PRO A 106 13.66 -10.63 -0.78
CA PRO A 106 13.37 -10.10 0.55
C PRO A 106 14.61 -10.01 1.43
N GLU A 107 15.54 -10.97 1.32
CA GLU A 107 16.80 -10.96 2.06
C GLU A 107 17.65 -9.75 1.67
N ALA A 108 17.74 -9.45 0.38
CA ALA A 108 18.46 -8.27 -0.11
C ALA A 108 17.81 -6.96 0.35
N ILE A 109 16.49 -6.95 0.54
CA ILE A 109 15.75 -5.78 1.06
C ILE A 109 15.97 -5.63 2.57
N PHE A 110 15.86 -6.71 3.35
CA PHE A 110 16.00 -6.68 4.81
C PHE A 110 17.44 -6.51 5.30
N LEU A 111 18.42 -6.99 4.53
CA LEU A 111 19.84 -6.88 4.87
C LEU A 111 20.49 -5.60 4.31
N LYS A 112 19.70 -4.67 3.76
CA LYS A 112 20.23 -3.39 3.31
C LYS A 112 20.83 -2.60 4.47
N ASP A 113 21.95 -1.95 4.18
CA ASP A 113 22.67 -1.17 5.17
C ASP A 113 21.77 -0.03 5.70
N PRO A 114 21.63 0.13 7.03
CA PRO A 114 20.78 1.18 7.60
C PRO A 114 21.17 2.60 7.18
N VAL A 115 22.45 2.86 6.90
CA VAL A 115 22.95 4.15 6.41
C VAL A 115 22.51 4.39 4.96
N GLU A 116 22.46 3.34 4.13
CA GLU A 116 21.90 3.45 2.77
C GLU A 116 20.40 3.79 2.79
N LEU A 117 19.67 3.28 3.79
CA LEU A 117 18.24 3.56 3.94
C LEU A 117 17.95 4.94 4.54
N GLU A 118 18.92 5.55 5.26
CA GLU A 118 18.72 6.82 5.96
C GLU A 118 18.26 7.95 5.03
N GLY A 119 18.84 8.04 3.83
CA GLY A 119 18.43 9.03 2.83
C GLY A 119 16.97 8.85 2.40
N ILE A 120 16.56 7.62 2.11
CA ILE A 120 15.20 7.28 1.68
C ILE A 120 14.20 7.54 2.81
N VAL A 121 14.56 7.17 4.04
CA VAL A 121 13.74 7.42 5.24
C VAL A 121 13.55 8.92 5.45
N ARG A 122 14.61 9.73 5.30
CA ARG A 122 14.51 11.19 5.44
C ARG A 122 13.62 11.81 4.38
N ASP A 123 13.74 11.38 3.12
CA ASP A 123 12.91 11.89 2.02
C ASP A 123 11.44 11.51 2.22
N ALA A 124 11.17 10.26 2.63
CA ALA A 124 9.84 9.80 3.00
C ALA A 124 9.29 10.56 4.22
N LEU A 125 10.14 10.84 5.21
CA LEU A 125 9.76 11.61 6.39
C LEU A 125 9.43 13.05 6.00
N ASP A 126 10.11 13.69 5.04
CA ASP A 126 9.70 15.00 4.53
C ASP A 126 8.31 14.96 3.92
N VAL A 127 8.00 13.95 3.08
CA VAL A 127 6.65 13.76 2.50
C VAL A 127 5.59 13.73 3.61
N VAL A 128 5.90 13.00 4.68
CA VAL A 128 5.04 12.76 5.83
C VAL A 128 4.93 13.98 6.75
N VAL A 129 6.02 14.71 6.99
CA VAL A 129 6.10 15.82 7.97
C VAL A 129 5.70 17.17 7.38
N SER A 130 5.97 17.39 6.08
CA SER A 130 5.73 18.67 5.40
C SER A 130 4.25 18.96 5.09
N SER A 131 3.38 17.97 5.24
CA SER A 131 1.92 18.12 5.23
C SER A 131 1.44 18.80 6.54
N ASN A 132 1.87 20.04 6.78
CA ASN A 132 1.39 21.03 7.78
C ASN A 132 0.88 20.51 9.14
N ARG A 133 1.75 20.50 10.17
CA ARG A 133 1.59 20.66 11.66
C ARG A 133 0.31 20.21 12.40
N ASN A 134 -0.65 19.59 11.76
CA ASN A 134 -1.44 18.53 12.34
C ASN A 134 -0.94 17.28 11.64
N LEU A 135 -0.69 16.22 12.41
CA LEU A 135 -0.67 14.82 12.00
C LEU A 135 -1.09 14.68 10.52
N LEU A 136 -0.25 14.10 9.64
CA LEU A 136 -0.74 13.50 8.39
C LEU A 136 -2.16 13.03 8.64
N LYS A 137 -3.13 13.50 7.85
CA LYS A 137 -4.50 13.00 8.04
C LYS A 137 -4.36 11.49 8.00
N LEU A 138 -4.59 10.80 9.12
CA LEU A 138 -4.35 9.36 9.26
C LEU A 138 -5.05 8.57 8.14
N GLU A 139 -6.13 9.15 7.68
CA GLU A 139 -6.86 8.88 6.45
C GLU A 139 -5.98 8.84 5.17
N GLU A 140 -5.18 9.87 4.87
CA GLU A 140 -4.25 9.87 3.72
C GLU A 140 -3.24 8.72 3.82
N LEU A 141 -2.68 8.46 5.02
CA LEU A 141 -1.73 7.36 5.20
C LEU A 141 -2.42 5.98 5.06
N ALA A 142 -3.65 5.84 5.56
CA ALA A 142 -4.46 4.64 5.36
C ALA A 142 -4.75 4.41 3.85
N TYR A 143 -5.08 5.47 3.11
CA TYR A 143 -5.29 5.41 1.66
C TYR A 143 -4.01 5.07 0.90
N VAL A 144 -2.85 5.60 1.31
CA VAL A 144 -1.55 5.22 0.73
C VAL A 144 -1.34 3.72 0.88
N TRP A 145 -1.52 3.17 2.09
CA TRP A 145 -1.39 1.73 2.31
C TRP A 145 -2.40 0.90 1.52
N ALA A 146 -3.65 1.35 1.42
CA ALA A 146 -4.67 0.70 0.59
C ALA A 146 -4.27 0.70 -0.90
N ARG A 147 -3.79 1.83 -1.44
CA ARG A 147 -3.30 1.93 -2.82
C ARG A 147 -2.09 1.03 -3.07
N LEU A 148 -1.19 0.87 -2.11
CA LEU A 148 -0.07 -0.06 -2.22
C LEU A 148 -0.52 -1.52 -2.28
N LEU A 149 -1.51 -1.90 -1.46
CA LEU A 149 -2.07 -3.25 -1.49
C LEU A 149 -2.79 -3.52 -2.82
N ILE A 150 -3.60 -2.57 -3.30
CA ILE A 150 -4.27 -2.64 -4.60
C ILE A 150 -3.24 -2.75 -5.74
N TYR A 151 -2.18 -1.94 -5.70
CA TYR A 151 -1.09 -2.04 -6.67
C TYR A 151 -0.43 -3.42 -6.66
N ALA A 152 -0.08 -3.94 -5.47
CA ALA A 152 0.51 -5.27 -5.33
C ALA A 152 -0.41 -6.36 -5.88
N ALA A 153 -1.69 -6.34 -5.51
CA ALA A 153 -2.71 -7.26 -6.00
C ALA A 153 -2.86 -7.18 -7.53
N GLY A 154 -2.90 -5.98 -8.11
CA GLY A 154 -3.02 -5.80 -9.56
C GLY A 154 -1.77 -6.22 -10.34
N LYS A 155 -0.58 -6.15 -9.73
CA LYS A 155 0.69 -6.60 -10.34
C LYS A 155 0.98 -8.08 -10.16
N SER A 156 0.39 -8.69 -9.14
CA SER A 156 0.61 -10.10 -8.84
C SER A 156 0.01 -11.02 -9.90
N ARG A 157 0.54 -12.26 -9.94
CA ARG A 157 0.19 -13.26 -10.94
C ARG A 157 -1.15 -13.94 -10.59
N PRO A 158 -2.14 -13.99 -11.50
CA PRO A 158 -3.42 -14.65 -11.26
C PRO A 158 -3.29 -16.09 -10.75
N GLU A 159 -2.28 -16.82 -11.22
CA GLU A 159 -2.04 -18.22 -10.84
C GLU A 159 -1.81 -18.36 -9.34
N ARG A 160 -1.10 -17.42 -8.72
CA ARG A 160 -0.81 -17.46 -7.28
C ARG A 160 -2.07 -17.23 -6.44
N HIS A 161 -2.95 -16.35 -6.90
CA HIS A 161 -4.25 -16.14 -6.26
C HIS A 161 -5.13 -17.37 -6.37
N MET A 162 -5.19 -17.98 -7.56
CA MET A 162 -5.96 -19.21 -7.78
C MET A 162 -5.45 -20.36 -6.91
N GLU A 163 -4.14 -20.51 -6.75
CA GLU A 163 -3.54 -21.48 -5.82
C GLU A 163 -3.99 -21.21 -4.37
N GLN A 164 -3.92 -19.96 -3.91
CA GLN A 164 -4.34 -19.60 -2.55
C GLN A 164 -5.84 -19.82 -2.31
N LEU A 165 -6.71 -19.61 -3.31
CA LEU A 165 -8.14 -19.87 -3.18
C LEU A 165 -8.47 -21.33 -2.88
N GLY A 166 -7.68 -22.26 -3.42
CA GLY A 166 -7.81 -23.69 -3.10
C GLY A 166 -7.60 -24.01 -1.62
N THR A 167 -6.96 -23.08 -0.88
CA THR A 167 -6.68 -23.19 0.56
C THR A 167 -7.40 -22.13 1.41
N GLY A 168 -8.35 -21.38 0.84
CA GLY A 168 -9.16 -20.38 1.55
C GLY A 168 -8.85 -18.92 1.22
N GLY A 169 -7.71 -18.64 0.56
CA GLY A 169 -7.29 -17.29 0.20
C GLY A 169 -6.81 -16.45 1.39
N GLU A 170 -6.17 -15.32 1.09
CA GLU A 170 -5.85 -14.27 2.07
C GLU A 170 -6.39 -12.92 1.57
N LEU A 171 -6.27 -11.85 2.37
CA LEU A 171 -6.75 -10.52 2.01
C LEU A 171 -6.34 -10.10 0.59
N ILE A 172 -5.08 -10.22 0.21
CA ILE A 172 -4.59 -9.83 -1.13
C ILE A 172 -5.29 -10.62 -2.26
N THR A 173 -5.71 -11.87 -2.00
CA THR A 173 -6.50 -12.69 -2.93
C THR A 173 -7.88 -12.10 -3.15
N PHE A 174 -8.55 -11.66 -2.08
CA PHE A 174 -9.86 -11.01 -2.18
C PHE A 174 -9.76 -9.63 -2.82
N VAL A 175 -8.71 -8.85 -2.52
CA VAL A 175 -8.45 -7.57 -3.20
C VAL A 175 -8.23 -7.79 -4.70
N TRP A 176 -7.44 -8.79 -5.09
CA TRP A 176 -7.24 -9.16 -6.49
C TRP A 176 -8.56 -9.55 -7.18
N MET A 177 -9.43 -10.33 -6.51
CA MET A 177 -10.75 -10.65 -7.06
C MET A 177 -11.63 -9.41 -7.26
N LEU A 178 -11.67 -8.50 -6.29
CA LEU A 178 -12.42 -7.25 -6.41
C LEU A 178 -11.91 -6.41 -7.58
N MET A 179 -10.58 -6.31 -7.73
CA MET A 179 -9.97 -5.66 -8.89
C MET A 179 -10.36 -6.34 -10.20
N TYR A 180 -10.35 -7.68 -10.25
CA TYR A 180 -10.77 -8.46 -11.41
C TYR A 180 -12.21 -8.13 -11.82
N ILE A 181 -13.14 -8.06 -10.86
CA ILE A 181 -14.55 -7.71 -11.10
C ILE A 181 -14.68 -6.29 -11.68
N HIS A 182 -13.81 -5.37 -11.26
CA HIS A 182 -13.75 -4.01 -11.81
C HIS A 182 -12.88 -3.90 -13.08
N GLY A 183 -12.32 -5.01 -13.57
CA GLY A 183 -11.45 -5.08 -14.73
C GLY A 183 -10.12 -4.33 -14.57
N LEU A 184 -9.63 -4.23 -13.34
CA LEU A 184 -8.34 -3.63 -12.99
C LEU A 184 -7.27 -4.71 -12.77
N GLY A 185 -6.03 -4.41 -13.14
CA GLY A 185 -4.86 -5.27 -12.93
C GLY A 185 -4.13 -5.62 -14.23
N ASP A 186 -2.90 -6.11 -14.12
CA ASP A 186 -2.05 -6.39 -15.28
C ASP A 186 -2.53 -7.58 -16.13
N SER A 187 -3.41 -8.42 -15.57
CA SER A 187 -4.13 -9.48 -16.30
C SER A 187 -5.45 -9.01 -16.93
N GLN A 188 -5.81 -7.73 -16.78
CA GLN A 188 -7.08 -7.16 -17.21
C GLN A 188 -6.89 -6.07 -18.27
N TRP A 189 -8.01 -5.48 -18.70
CA TRP A 189 -8.05 -4.41 -19.71
C TRP A 189 -7.46 -3.09 -19.20
N ARG A 190 -7.47 -2.84 -17.88
CA ARG A 190 -6.83 -1.67 -17.26
C ARG A 190 -5.66 -2.08 -16.39
N ARG A 191 -4.45 -1.84 -16.88
CA ARG A 191 -3.21 -2.12 -16.15
C ARG A 191 -3.00 -1.08 -15.07
N ILE A 192 -2.48 -1.50 -13.91
CA ILE A 192 -2.18 -0.58 -12.81
C ILE A 192 -0.69 -0.25 -12.77
N ALA A 193 -0.34 1.02 -12.64
CA ALA A 193 1.03 1.49 -12.43
C ALA A 193 1.14 2.24 -11.11
N LEU A 194 2.34 2.36 -10.54
CA LEU A 194 2.51 2.97 -9.21
C LEU A 194 2.32 4.50 -9.28
N GLY A 195 2.91 5.17 -10.27
CA GLY A 195 2.75 6.60 -10.51
C GLY A 195 3.13 6.99 -11.94
N ASN A 196 2.75 8.19 -12.37
CA ASN A 196 2.98 8.72 -13.72
C ASN A 196 4.22 9.64 -13.76
N ALA A 197 5.39 9.12 -13.41
CA ALA A 197 6.61 9.95 -13.34
C ALA A 197 7.09 10.48 -14.72
N ASP A 198 6.55 9.98 -15.84
CA ASP A 198 6.90 10.42 -17.19
C ASP A 198 5.62 10.51 -18.06
N ASP A 199 4.92 11.65 -17.99
CA ASP A 199 3.65 11.94 -18.68
C ASP A 199 3.82 12.14 -20.20
N ARG A 200 4.53 11.24 -20.88
CA ARG A 200 4.73 11.28 -22.34
C ARG A 200 3.92 10.25 -23.11
N GLY A 201 3.06 9.50 -22.45
CA GLY A 201 2.25 8.50 -23.14
C GLY A 201 1.20 7.87 -22.25
N ARG A 202 0.17 8.64 -21.88
CA ARG A 202 -1.04 8.07 -21.26
C ARG A 202 -1.65 7.06 -22.23
N ARG A 203 -1.36 5.76 -22.06
CA ARG A 203 -2.15 4.72 -22.73
C ARG A 203 -3.56 4.79 -22.14
N MET A 204 -4.58 4.77 -22.99
CA MET A 204 -5.98 4.79 -22.55
C MET A 204 -6.36 3.61 -21.62
N GLU A 205 -5.45 2.64 -21.46
CA GLU A 205 -5.61 1.39 -20.72
C GLU A 205 -4.80 1.36 -19.40
N GLU A 206 -4.17 2.47 -18.97
CA GLU A 206 -3.43 2.52 -17.70
C GLU A 206 -4.15 3.34 -16.62
N VAL A 207 -4.16 2.81 -15.40
CA VAL A 207 -4.57 3.51 -14.17
C VAL A 207 -3.39 3.61 -13.21
N TYR A 208 -3.29 4.72 -12.47
CA TYR A 208 -2.18 4.94 -11.53
C TYR A 208 -2.67 4.83 -10.09
N ALA A 209 -1.95 4.06 -9.26
CA ALA A 209 -2.18 3.98 -7.83
C ALA A 209 -2.06 5.37 -7.19
N PHE A 210 -1.12 6.20 -7.67
CA PHE A 210 -0.95 7.60 -7.30
C PHE A 210 -1.00 8.50 -8.56
N PRO A 211 -2.20 8.96 -8.98
CA PRO A 211 -2.36 9.82 -10.16
C PRO A 211 -1.98 11.28 -9.87
N SER A 212 -1.35 11.94 -10.85
CA SER A 212 -0.93 13.37 -10.83
C SER A 212 -2.09 14.35 -10.94
#